data_AF-A0ABD2ZMP7-F1
#
_entry.id   AF-A0ABD2ZMP7-F1
#
_cell.length_a   1.000
_cell.length_b   1.000
_cell.length_c   1.000
_cell.angle_alpha   90.00
_cell.angle_beta   90.00
_cell.angle_gamma   90.00
#
_symmetry.space_group_name_H-M   'P 1'
#
loop_
_entity.id
_entity.type
_entity.pdbx_description
1 polymer ?
#
loop_
_entity_poly.entity_id
_entity_poly.type
_entity_poly.pdbx_seq_one_letter_code
_entity_poly.pdbx_strand_id
1 'polypeptide(L)'
;MATSGSCSNQRRGDKKSNENAAYTNEQLAAFEKVYAQCPYPSASQRQQMKEDHHALKDIEVKQIKLWFQNRRSQDKEIKKNNLEFDLIREKLIASNTILTEENDDLKKKVTELLDENDFLKQNCRMHVKSF
;
A
#
# COMPACT_ATOMS: atom_id res chain seq x y z
N MET A 1 -2.24 -31.95 27.47
CA MET A 1 -3.29 -30.94 27.71
C MET A 1 -4.01 -30.70 26.40
N ALA A 2 -5.27 -31.14 26.31
CA ALA A 2 -6.13 -30.91 25.17
C ALA A 2 -7.02 -29.69 25.47
N THR A 3 -7.00 -28.68 24.60
CA THR A 3 -8.12 -27.75 24.46
C THR A 3 -8.35 -27.49 22.98
N SER A 4 -9.48 -28.02 22.53
CA SER A 4 -10.10 -27.81 21.23
C SER A 4 -10.46 -26.33 21.03
N GLY A 5 -10.10 -25.78 19.88
CA GLY A 5 -10.59 -24.51 19.37
C GLY A 5 -11.21 -24.70 18.00
N SER A 6 -12.36 -25.38 17.96
CA SER A 6 -13.16 -25.55 16.75
C SER A 6 -13.92 -24.24 16.48
N CYS A 7 -13.70 -23.61 15.33
CA CYS A 7 -14.64 -22.65 14.77
C CYS A 7 -15.13 -23.19 13.42
N SER A 8 -16.12 -24.06 13.53
CA SER A 8 -17.01 -24.49 12.46
C SER A 8 -17.86 -23.30 12.02
N ASN A 9 -17.85 -22.98 10.73
CA ASN A 9 -19.07 -22.48 10.12
C ASN A 9 -19.18 -22.95 8.67
N GLN A 10 -20.03 -23.95 8.48
CA GLN A 10 -20.31 -24.58 7.21
C GLN A 10 -21.82 -24.63 7.01
N ARG A 11 -22.34 -23.83 6.07
CA ARG A 11 -23.61 -24.04 5.32
C ARG A 11 -23.49 -23.19 4.02
N ARG A 12 -23.14 -23.76 2.87
CA ARG A 12 -24.02 -24.41 1.86
C ARG A 12 -25.27 -23.60 1.51
N GLY A 13 -25.41 -23.24 0.23
CA GLY A 13 -26.64 -22.73 -0.36
C GLY A 13 -26.45 -22.21 -1.78
N ASP A 14 -26.64 -23.09 -2.76
CA ASP A 14 -26.94 -22.78 -4.16
C ASP A 14 -27.80 -21.52 -4.33
N LYS A 15 -27.37 -20.60 -5.21
CA LYS A 15 -28.29 -19.72 -5.95
C LYS A 15 -27.60 -19.15 -7.18
N LYS A 16 -28.13 -19.58 -8.33
CA LYS A 16 -27.91 -19.09 -9.68
C LYS A 16 -27.59 -17.60 -9.72
N SER A 17 -26.57 -17.27 -10.52
CA SER A 17 -26.51 -16.10 -11.40
C SER A 17 -27.47 -14.96 -11.05
N ASN A 18 -26.94 -13.90 -10.46
CA ASN A 18 -27.42 -12.59 -10.86
C ASN A 18 -26.18 -11.83 -11.32
N GLU A 19 -26.25 -11.33 -12.54
CA GLU A 19 -25.17 -10.74 -13.31
C GLU A 19 -24.23 -9.91 -12.44
N ASN A 20 -22.93 -10.10 -12.63
CA ASN A 20 -21.93 -9.10 -12.29
C ASN A 20 -22.11 -7.88 -13.23
N ALA A 21 -23.29 -7.26 -13.20
CA ALA A 21 -23.50 -5.95 -13.77
C ALA A 21 -22.60 -5.02 -12.96
N ALA A 22 -21.58 -4.48 -13.62
CA ALA A 22 -20.79 -3.41 -13.04
C ALA A 22 -21.76 -2.31 -12.62
N TYR A 23 -21.68 -1.89 -11.35
CA TYR A 23 -22.46 -0.74 -10.88
C TYR A 23 -22.11 0.47 -11.76
N THR A 24 -23.12 1.24 -12.14
CA THR A 24 -22.88 2.47 -12.91
C THR A 24 -22.11 3.48 -12.05
N ASN A 25 -21.43 4.43 -12.70
CA ASN A 25 -20.73 5.50 -11.98
C ASN A 25 -21.66 6.28 -11.04
N GLU A 26 -22.92 6.45 -11.42
CA GLU A 26 -23.92 7.13 -10.61
C GLU A 26 -24.32 6.31 -9.37
N GLN A 27 -24.48 4.99 -9.52
CA GLN A 27 -24.71 4.08 -8.40
C GLN A 27 -23.53 4.09 -7.43
N LEU A 28 -22.31 4.00 -7.95
CA LEU A 28 -21.09 4.09 -7.14
C LEU A 28 -20.99 5.42 -6.41
N ALA A 29 -21.26 6.54 -7.08
CA ALA A 29 -21.23 7.87 -6.45
C ALA A 29 -22.27 7.99 -5.32
N ALA A 30 -23.48 7.45 -5.51
CA ALA A 30 -24.48 7.41 -4.45
C ALA A 30 -24.02 6.55 -3.26
N PHE A 31 -23.47 5.37 -3.52
CA PHE A 31 -22.91 4.52 -2.47
C PHE A 31 -21.78 5.19 -1.69
N GLU A 32 -20.81 5.81 -2.38
CA GLU A 32 -19.69 6.51 -1.75
C GLU A 32 -20.16 7.72 -0.93
N LYS A 33 -21.13 8.49 -1.43
CA LYS A 33 -21.71 9.62 -0.69
C LYS A 33 -22.32 9.19 0.63
N VAL A 34 -23.02 8.06 0.65
CA VAL A 34 -23.58 7.51 1.89
C VAL A 34 -22.49 6.90 2.76
N TYR A 35 -21.53 6.20 2.17
CA TYR A 35 -20.42 5.60 2.91
C TYR A 35 -19.60 6.63 3.69
N ALA A 36 -19.34 7.80 3.11
CA ALA A 36 -18.65 8.90 3.77
C ALA A 36 -19.37 9.40 5.04
N GLN A 37 -20.70 9.27 5.09
CA GLN A 37 -21.52 9.72 6.23
C GLN A 37 -21.81 8.58 7.21
N CYS A 38 -22.06 7.37 6.71
CA CYS A 38 -22.42 6.21 7.49
C CYS A 38 -21.84 4.92 6.88
N PRO A 39 -20.62 4.51 7.30
CA PRO A 39 -19.97 3.29 6.79
C PRO A 39 -20.66 1.98 7.21
N TYR A 40 -21.57 2.05 8.20
CA TYR A 40 -22.27 0.90 8.79
C TYR A 40 -23.79 1.12 8.79
N PRO A 41 -24.44 1.17 7.60
CA PRO A 41 -25.88 1.41 7.53
C PRO A 41 -26.67 0.25 8.15
N SER A 42 -27.65 0.58 8.97
CA SER A 42 -28.63 -0.34 9.56
C SER A 42 -29.57 -0.94 8.50
N ALA A 43 -30.42 -1.89 8.90
CA ALA A 43 -31.38 -2.48 7.95
C ALA A 43 -32.39 -1.45 7.41
N SER A 44 -32.91 -0.57 8.26
CA SER A 44 -33.82 0.50 7.86
C SER A 44 -33.12 1.53 6.98
N GLN A 45 -31.88 1.90 7.30
CA GLN A 45 -31.09 2.83 6.48
C GLN A 45 -30.85 2.25 5.08
N ARG A 46 -30.53 0.96 4.95
CA ARG A 46 -30.39 0.33 3.63
C ARG A 46 -31.70 0.31 2.82
N GLN A 47 -32.85 0.21 3.49
CA GLN A 47 -34.15 0.33 2.82
C GLN A 47 -34.38 1.76 2.33
N GLN A 48 -34.13 2.75 3.20
CA GLN A 48 -34.30 4.17 2.91
C GLN A 48 -33.43 4.64 1.74
N MET A 49 -32.21 4.11 1.61
CA MET A 49 -31.31 4.43 0.49
C MET A 49 -31.94 4.18 -0.89
N LYS A 50 -32.86 3.23 -1.00
CA LYS A 50 -33.57 2.95 -2.25
C LYS A 50 -34.60 4.03 -2.60
N GLU A 51 -35.13 4.71 -1.60
CA GLU A 51 -36.11 5.78 -1.74
C GLU A 51 -35.42 7.13 -1.97
N ASP A 52 -34.34 7.39 -1.23
CA ASP A 52 -33.62 8.66 -1.26
C ASP A 52 -32.74 8.83 -2.51
N HIS A 53 -32.27 7.72 -3.09
CA HIS A 53 -31.38 7.73 -4.24
C HIS A 53 -32.03 7.01 -5.43
N HIS A 54 -32.51 7.78 -6.39
CA HIS A 54 -33.14 7.24 -7.60
C HIS A 54 -32.25 6.22 -8.34
N ALA A 55 -30.93 6.43 -8.37
CA ALA A 55 -29.96 5.52 -8.96
C ALA A 55 -29.88 4.14 -8.26
N LEU A 56 -30.30 4.04 -7.00
CA LEU A 56 -30.29 2.81 -6.20
C LEU A 56 -31.67 2.11 -6.12
N LYS A 57 -32.69 2.65 -6.78
CA LYS A 57 -34.07 2.16 -6.70
C LYS A 57 -34.20 0.66 -7.04
N ASP A 58 -33.49 0.22 -8.07
CA ASP A 58 -33.54 -1.16 -8.57
C ASP A 58 -32.52 -2.09 -7.90
N ILE A 59 -31.68 -1.56 -6.99
CA ILE A 59 -30.69 -2.36 -6.28
C ILE A 59 -31.36 -3.13 -5.13
N GLU A 60 -31.00 -4.41 -4.98
CA GLU A 60 -31.47 -5.20 -3.84
C GLU A 60 -30.78 -4.79 -2.54
N VAL A 61 -31.51 -4.81 -1.42
CA VAL A 61 -30.97 -4.51 -0.07
C VAL A 61 -29.78 -5.41 0.28
N LYS A 62 -29.78 -6.65 -0.23
CA LYS A 62 -28.67 -7.59 -0.08
C LYS A 62 -27.41 -7.10 -0.82
N GLN A 63 -27.55 -6.56 -2.02
CA GLN A 63 -26.44 -5.98 -2.78
C GLN A 63 -25.88 -4.73 -2.10
N ILE A 64 -26.74 -3.87 -1.56
CA ILE A 64 -26.32 -2.73 -0.73
C ILE A 64 -25.47 -3.24 0.45
N LYS A 65 -25.97 -4.23 1.20
CA LYS A 65 -25.22 -4.82 2.33
C LYS A 65 -23.84 -5.34 1.89
N LEU A 66 -23.77 -6.06 0.77
CA LEU A 66 -22.52 -6.60 0.23
C LEU A 66 -21.57 -5.50 -0.23
N TRP A 67 -22.07 -4.45 -0.88
CA TRP A 67 -21.27 -3.31 -1.32
C TRP A 67 -20.57 -2.66 -0.12
N PHE A 68 -21.30 -2.36 0.97
CA PHE A 68 -20.70 -1.77 2.17
C PHE A 68 -19.70 -2.71 2.87
N GLN A 69 -19.95 -4.03 2.85
CA GLN A 69 -19.00 -5.00 3.38
C GLN A 69 -17.71 -5.03 2.55
N ASN A 70 -17.83 -5.08 1.23
CA ASN A 70 -16.71 -5.10 0.31
C ASN A 70 -15.92 -3.80 0.39
N ARG A 71 -16.60 -2.65 0.47
CA ARG A 71 -15.96 -1.33 0.56
C ARG A 71 -15.10 -1.22 1.82
N ARG A 72 -15.59 -1.68 2.97
CA ARG A 72 -14.79 -1.70 4.21
C ARG A 72 -13.60 -2.65 4.12
N SER A 73 -13.76 -3.82 3.51
CA SER A 73 -12.66 -4.75 3.29
C SER A 73 -11.60 -4.15 2.37
N GLN A 74 -12.02 -3.47 1.30
CA GLN A 74 -11.14 -2.78 0.37
C GLN A 74 -10.37 -1.64 1.06
N ASP A 75 -11.04 -0.81 1.88
CA ASP A 75 -10.37 0.25 2.65
C ASP A 75 -9.33 -0.31 3.62
N LYS A 76 -9.64 -1.43 4.27
CA LYS A 76 -8.69 -2.11 5.16
C LYS A 76 -7.46 -2.59 4.37
N GLU A 77 -7.68 -3.16 3.18
CA GLU A 77 -6.59 -3.65 2.33
C GLU A 77 -5.74 -2.51 1.77
N ILE A 78 -6.36 -1.42 1.29
CA ILE A 78 -5.65 -0.23 0.81
C ILE A 78 -4.78 0.35 1.93
N LYS A 79 -5.32 0.50 3.14
CA LYS A 79 -4.55 0.98 4.29
C LYS A 79 -3.37 0.08 4.61
N LYS A 80 -3.57 -1.24 4.59
CA LYS A 80 -2.49 -2.21 4.81
C LYS A 80 -1.40 -2.08 3.75
N ASN A 81 -1.77 -2.04 2.47
CA ASN A 81 -0.82 -1.93 1.36
C ASN A 81 -0.05 -0.61 1.41
N ASN A 82 -0.70 0.50 1.77
CA ASN A 82 -0.04 1.78 1.95
C ASN A 82 0.98 1.72 3.09
N LEU A 83 0.63 1.11 4.23
CA LEU A 83 1.57 0.91 5.33
C LEU A 83 2.77 0.03 4.92
N GLU A 84 2.53 -1.05 4.18
CA GLU A 84 3.62 -1.89 3.65
C GLU A 84 4.52 -1.12 2.68
N PHE A 85 3.93 -0.33 1.79
CA PHE A 85 4.67 0.53 0.86
C PHE A 85 5.51 1.57 1.59
N ASP A 86 4.95 2.24 2.60
CA ASP A 86 5.66 3.26 3.39
C ASP A 86 6.85 2.65 4.13
N LEU A 87 6.69 1.46 4.72
CA LEU A 87 7.78 0.73 5.37
C LEU A 87 8.90 0.37 4.39
N ILE A 88 8.56 -0.06 3.17
CA ILE A 88 9.54 -0.36 2.14
C ILE A 88 10.27 0.91 1.70
N ARG A 89 9.53 2.01 1.52
CA ARG A 89 10.08 3.31 1.15
C ARG A 89 11.08 3.81 2.19
N GLU A 90 10.76 3.71 3.48
CA GLU A 90 11.66 4.08 4.57
C GLU A 90 12.96 3.27 4.54
N LYS A 91 12.87 1.94 4.38
CA LYS A 91 14.05 1.07 4.25
C LYS A 91 14.91 1.44 3.06
N LEU A 92 14.28 1.72 1.91
CA LEU A 92 14.99 2.12 0.70
C LEU A 92 15.69 3.46 0.88
N ILE A 93 15.05 4.43 1.53
CA ILE A 93 15.67 5.73 1.85
C ILE A 93 16.88 5.52 2.76
N ALA A 94 16.73 4.78 3.86
CA ALA A 94 17.83 4.51 4.79
C ALA A 94 19.01 3.83 4.09
N SER A 95 18.74 2.82 3.25
CA SER A 95 19.77 2.13 2.49
C SER A 95 20.46 3.05 1.48
N ASN A 96 19.71 3.90 0.77
CA ASN A 96 20.29 4.86 -0.18
C ASN A 96 21.15 5.91 0.53
N THR A 97 20.76 6.36 1.71
CA THR A 97 21.58 7.28 2.52
C THR A 97 22.93 6.64 2.84
N ILE A 98 22.95 5.42 3.38
CA ILE A 98 24.19 4.70 3.70
C ILE A 98 25.06 4.51 2.46
N LEU A 99 24.49 4.06 1.35
CA LEU A 99 25.23 3.89 0.09
C LEU A 99 25.81 5.21 -0.42
N THR A 100 25.10 6.32 -0.21
CA THR A 100 25.59 7.65 -0.60
C THR A 100 26.77 8.06 0.27
N GLU A 101 26.67 7.88 1.58
CA GLU A 101 27.76 8.15 2.54
C GLU A 101 29.00 7.31 2.22
N GLU A 102 28.85 6.00 2.02
CA GLU A 102 29.96 5.11 1.64
C GLU A 102 30.60 5.52 0.32
N ASN A 103 29.80 5.92 -0.67
CA ASN A 103 30.34 6.38 -1.95
C ASN A 103 31.16 7.67 -1.79
N ASP A 104 30.72 8.58 -0.93
CA ASP A 104 31.45 9.82 -0.68
C ASP A 104 32.74 9.57 0.12
N ASP A 105 32.72 8.66 1.08
CA ASP A 105 33.92 8.20 1.80
C ASP A 105 34.92 7.52 0.86
N LEU A 106 34.45 6.65 -0.05
CA LEU A 106 35.30 6.01 -1.06
C LEU A 106 35.92 7.03 -2.02
N LYS A 107 35.14 8.01 -2.51
CA LYS A 107 35.68 9.09 -3.37
C LYS A 107 36.77 9.89 -2.63
N LYS A 108 36.55 10.18 -1.36
CA LYS A 108 37.55 10.85 -0.52
C LYS A 108 38.82 10.01 -0.41
N LYS A 109 38.70 8.72 -0.12
CA LYS A 109 39.86 7.82 -0.02
C LYS A 109 40.64 7.69 -1.33
N VAL A 110 39.94 7.61 -2.46
CA VAL A 110 40.56 7.60 -3.79
C VAL A 110 41.36 8.88 -4.01
N THR A 111 40.80 10.04 -3.64
CA THR A 111 41.49 11.34 -3.78
C THR A 111 42.76 11.39 -2.92
N GLU A 112 42.69 10.98 -1.65
CA GLU A 112 43.87 10.91 -0.76
C GLU A 112 44.98 10.01 -1.33
N LEU A 113 44.62 8.84 -1.84
CA LEU A 113 45.58 7.89 -2.42
C LEU A 113 46.22 8.42 -3.70
N LEU A 114 45.49 9.20 -4.50
CA LEU A 114 46.05 9.85 -5.69
C LEU A 114 47.07 10.92 -5.29
N ASP A 115 46.74 11.77 -4.31
CA ASP A 115 47.65 12.80 -3.79
C ASP A 115 48.93 12.18 -3.21
N GLU A 116 48.80 11.10 -2.41
CA GLU A 116 49.94 10.36 -1.86
C GLU A 116 50.80 9.74 -2.97
N ASN A 117 50.18 9.14 -3.99
CA ASN A 117 50.88 8.52 -5.11
C ASN A 117 51.68 9.56 -5.91
N ASP A 118 51.10 10.73 -6.15
CA ASP A 118 51.76 11.83 -6.83
C ASP A 118 52.93 12.40 -6.02
N PHE A 119 52.76 12.55 -4.70
CA PHE A 119 53.84 12.93 -3.79
C PHE A 119 55.01 11.92 -3.83
N LEU A 120 54.71 10.62 -3.73
CA LEU A 120 55.73 9.57 -3.77
C LEU A 120 56.47 9.55 -5.12
N LYS A 121 55.75 9.65 -6.24
CA LYS A 121 56.36 9.77 -7.58
C LYS A 121 57.27 10.97 -7.70
N GLN A 122 56.88 12.13 -7.17
CA GLN A 122 57.71 13.33 -7.19
C GLN A 122 58.97 13.14 -6.34
N ASN A 123 58.85 12.57 -5.15
CA ASN A 123 60.00 12.32 -4.27
C ASN A 123 61.03 11.36 -4.91
N CYS A 124 60.55 10.27 -5.53
CA CYS A 124 61.40 9.35 -6.29
C CYS A 124 62.12 10.06 -7.46
N ARG A 125 61.42 10.92 -8.22
CA ARG A 125 62.02 11.70 -9.31
C ARG A 125 63.10 12.67 -8.82
N MET A 126 62.93 13.26 -7.64
CA MET A 126 63.92 14.17 -7.05
C MET A 126 65.18 13.43 -6.60
N HIS A 127 65.03 12.26 -5.97
CA HIS A 127 66.17 11.46 -5.50
C HIS A 127 67.04 10.94 -6.66
N VAL A 128 66.44 10.61 -7.82
CA VAL A 128 67.19 10.18 -9.01
C VAL A 128 68.00 11.32 -9.65
N LYS A 129 67.64 12.58 -9.43
CA LYS A 129 68.36 13.75 -9.98
C LYS A 129 69.50 14.26 -9.09
N SER A 130 69.67 13.71 -7.88
CA SER A 130 70.68 14.12 -6.91
C SER A 130 71.97 13.28 -6.94
N PHE A 131 72.17 12.51 -8.02
CA PHE A 131 73.42 11.79 -8.35
C PHE A 131 73.90 12.22 -9.73
#